data_AF-A0A9D1Y5V4-F1
#
_entry.id   AF-A0A9D1Y5V4-F1
#
_cell.length_a   1.000
_cell.length_b   1.000
_cell.length_c   1.000
_cell.angle_alpha   90.00
_cell.angle_beta   90.00
_cell.angle_gamma   90.00
#
_symmetry.space_group_name_H-M   'P 1'
#
loop_
_entity.id
_entity.type
_entity.pdbx_description
1 polymer ?
#
loop_
_entity_poly.entity_id
_entity_poly.type
_entity_poly.pdbx_seq_one_letter_code
_entity_poly.pdbx_strand_id
1 'polypeptide(L)'
;MTFRFRWKLATLLLLVGAAVLAGGLFLKDGLPLPGEDRPAETDNASSGLGTNEGRRQYLIALGWEVGEEPEEIREVVIPQEFDETYQQYNQLQEEQGFDLERYRGQRAKVYTYQILNYPDRPEGIVAHLLICDWKVIGGDVCSVELDGFMQGLEQPEFSQDDGGSSGEEEAASQEE
;
A
#
# COMPACT_ATOMS: atom_id res chain seq x y z
N MET A 1 -4.52 -24.25 12.13
CA MET A 1 -4.83 -24.59 10.72
C MET A 1 -3.67 -24.08 9.89
N THR A 2 -2.87 -24.98 9.31
CA THR A 2 -1.63 -24.62 8.62
C THR A 2 -1.96 -24.14 7.20
N PHE A 3 -1.81 -22.84 6.98
CA PHE A 3 -1.98 -22.20 5.67
C PHE A 3 -0.92 -22.73 4.72
N ARG A 4 -1.33 -23.51 3.72
CA ARG A 4 -0.46 -24.00 2.66
C ARG A 4 -0.76 -23.20 1.39
N PHE A 5 -0.39 -21.92 1.40
CA PHE A 5 -0.42 -21.06 0.21
C PHE A 5 0.62 -21.59 -0.79
N ARG A 6 0.18 -22.47 -1.69
CA ARG A 6 0.99 -23.00 -2.79
C ARG A 6 1.18 -21.88 -3.82
N TRP A 7 2.30 -21.18 -3.73
CA TRP A 7 2.84 -20.14 -4.62
C TRP A 7 3.08 -20.59 -6.09
N LYS A 8 2.16 -21.37 -6.69
CA LYS A 8 2.26 -21.85 -8.07
C LYS A 8 1.23 -21.17 -8.99
N LEU A 9 0.96 -19.88 -8.79
CA LEU A 9 0.14 -19.06 -9.69
C LEU A 9 1.02 -18.14 -10.58
N ALA A 10 2.20 -18.61 -10.98
CA ALA A 10 3.14 -17.87 -11.84
C ALA A 10 3.17 -18.35 -13.30
N THR A 11 2.25 -19.21 -13.74
CA THR A 11 2.24 -19.70 -15.13
C THR A 11 0.82 -19.75 -15.70
N LEU A 12 0.34 -18.61 -16.20
CA LEU A 12 -0.57 -18.58 -17.35
C LEU A 12 -0.33 -17.32 -18.20
N LEU A 13 0.46 -17.53 -19.27
CA LEU A 13 0.50 -16.90 -20.60
C LEU A 13 -0.52 -15.78 -20.90
N LEU A 14 -0.07 -14.65 -21.45
CA LEU A 14 0.07 -14.45 -22.91
C LEU A 14 0.75 -13.10 -23.24
N LEU A 15 1.78 -13.15 -24.08
CA LEU A 15 2.46 -12.03 -24.74
C LEU A 15 1.61 -11.46 -25.89
N VAL A 16 1.42 -10.14 -25.93
CA VAL A 16 1.43 -9.23 -27.11
C VAL A 16 1.52 -7.80 -26.52
N GLY A 17 2.42 -6.87 -26.87
CA GLY A 17 3.23 -6.68 -28.06
C GLY A 17 3.10 -5.22 -28.51
N ALA A 18 4.17 -4.45 -28.32
CA ALA A 18 4.61 -3.26 -29.06
C ALA A 18 3.76 -1.96 -29.08
N ALA A 19 4.30 -0.97 -28.35
CA ALA A 19 4.87 0.29 -28.88
C ALA A 19 3.96 1.44 -29.37
N VAL A 20 4.57 2.64 -29.27
CA VAL A 20 4.36 3.89 -30.03
C VAL A 20 3.54 4.97 -29.32
N LEU A 21 3.95 6.25 -29.21
CA LEU A 21 5.19 7.00 -29.46
C LEU A 21 5.00 8.41 -28.84
N ALA A 22 6.10 8.98 -28.37
CA ALA A 22 6.55 10.38 -28.41
C ALA A 22 5.58 11.55 -28.72
N GLY A 23 5.75 12.63 -27.95
CA GLY A 23 5.53 14.03 -28.38
C GLY A 23 4.64 14.82 -27.40
N GLY A 24 5.04 15.91 -26.77
CA GLY A 24 6.23 16.71 -26.98
C GLY A 24 6.45 17.73 -25.85
N LEU A 25 7.73 18.11 -25.78
CA LEU A 25 8.30 19.22 -25.03
C LEU A 25 7.62 20.55 -25.43
N PHE A 26 6.92 21.22 -24.50
CA PHE A 26 6.55 22.62 -24.63
C PHE A 26 7.18 23.46 -23.50
N LEU A 27 8.24 24.17 -23.91
CA LEU A 27 8.76 25.47 -23.50
C LEU A 27 8.63 25.97 -22.04
N LYS A 28 9.82 26.13 -21.45
CA LYS A 28 10.23 27.08 -20.40
C LYS A 28 9.86 28.54 -20.76
N ASP A 29 9.31 29.27 -19.80
CA ASP A 29 9.91 30.49 -19.21
C ASP A 29 8.99 31.11 -18.13
N GLY A 30 9.53 31.32 -16.92
CA GLY A 30 9.00 32.29 -15.94
C GLY A 30 8.54 31.75 -14.56
N LEU A 31 9.43 31.79 -13.56
CA LEU A 31 9.12 31.89 -12.10
C LEU A 31 9.44 33.35 -11.68
N PRO A 32 8.92 33.94 -10.57
CA PRO A 32 8.32 33.30 -9.38
C PRO A 32 7.10 33.99 -8.71
N LEU A 33 6.62 33.29 -7.68
CA LEU A 33 5.44 33.49 -6.80
C LEU A 33 5.39 34.84 -6.05
N PRO A 34 4.22 35.18 -5.48
CA PRO A 34 4.16 35.22 -4.02
C PRO A 34 2.88 34.62 -3.42
N GLY A 35 3.07 33.80 -2.37
CA GLY A 35 2.21 33.69 -1.20
C GLY A 35 0.74 33.30 -1.40
N GLU A 36 0.45 32.01 -1.31
CA GLU A 36 -0.84 31.53 -0.81
C GLU A 36 -0.57 30.28 0.02
N ASP A 37 -0.22 30.48 1.30
CA ASP A 37 -0.32 29.44 2.33
C ASP A 37 -1.80 29.13 2.55
N ARG A 38 -2.34 28.24 1.72
CA ARG A 38 -3.57 27.50 2.04
C ARG A 38 -3.17 26.07 2.32
N PRO A 39 -3.47 25.52 3.51
CA PRO A 39 -3.36 24.08 3.71
C PRO A 39 -4.27 23.43 2.67
N ALA A 40 -3.67 22.59 1.82
CA ALA A 40 -4.36 21.89 0.76
C ALA A 40 -5.55 21.14 1.36
N GLU A 41 -6.73 21.62 1.02
CA GLU A 41 -7.98 20.92 1.21
C GLU A 41 -7.89 19.58 0.46
N THR A 42 -8.22 18.51 1.18
CA THR A 42 -8.14 17.11 0.77
C THR A 42 -9.11 16.81 -0.38
N ASP A 43 -8.74 17.15 -1.62
CA ASP A 43 -9.47 16.76 -2.83
C ASP A 43 -8.54 16.22 -3.95
N ASN A 44 -7.29 15.87 -3.60
CA ASN A 44 -6.23 15.61 -4.59
C ASN A 44 -5.89 14.13 -4.77
N ALA A 45 -6.44 13.24 -3.94
CA ALA A 45 -6.01 11.85 -3.89
C ALA A 45 -6.27 11.12 -5.22
N SER A 46 -7.32 11.46 -5.98
CA SER A 46 -7.60 10.80 -7.27
C SER A 46 -6.72 11.28 -8.43
N SER A 47 -6.25 12.53 -8.42
CA SER A 47 -5.48 13.09 -9.55
C SER A 47 -4.00 12.71 -9.51
N GLY A 48 -3.47 12.33 -8.34
CA GLY A 48 -2.05 12.03 -8.14
C GLY A 48 -1.64 10.57 -8.39
N LEU A 49 -2.56 9.61 -8.33
CA LEU A 49 -2.25 8.17 -8.28
C LEU A 49 -1.59 7.60 -9.55
N GLY A 50 -1.69 8.33 -10.66
CA GLY A 50 -0.92 8.02 -11.87
C GLY A 50 0.59 8.20 -11.70
N THR A 51 1.01 9.05 -10.77
CA THR A 51 2.41 9.36 -10.50
C THR A 51 2.94 8.54 -9.34
N ASN A 52 4.26 8.30 -9.34
CA ASN A 52 4.92 7.62 -8.23
C ASN A 52 4.70 8.38 -6.91
N GLU A 53 4.88 9.70 -6.95
CA GLU A 53 4.71 10.54 -5.77
C GLU A 53 3.31 10.47 -5.19
N GLY A 54 2.26 10.55 -6.02
CA GLY A 54 0.89 10.45 -5.52
C GLY A 54 0.57 9.11 -4.88
N ARG A 55 1.14 8.00 -5.38
CA ARG A 55 0.99 6.68 -4.74
C ARG A 55 1.71 6.60 -3.40
N ARG A 56 2.91 7.17 -3.30
CA ARG A 56 3.66 7.24 -2.03
C ARG A 56 2.94 8.10 -1.01
N GLN A 57 2.46 9.28 -1.40
CA GLN A 57 1.68 10.15 -0.52
C GLN A 57 0.40 9.47 -0.02
N TYR A 58 -0.25 8.65 -0.85
CA TYR A 58 -1.39 7.85 -0.44
C TYR A 58 -1.02 6.86 0.68
N LEU A 59 0.09 6.12 0.55
CA LEU A 59 0.56 5.18 1.58
C LEU A 59 1.03 5.90 2.86
N ILE A 60 1.71 7.04 2.71
CA ILE A 60 2.15 7.89 3.84
C ILE A 60 0.96 8.43 4.62
N ALA A 61 -0.12 8.84 3.94
CA ALA A 61 -1.34 9.28 4.59
C ALA A 61 -2.03 8.17 5.41
N LEU A 62 -1.74 6.89 5.10
CA LEU A 62 -2.18 5.72 5.86
C LEU A 62 -1.20 5.31 6.99
N GLY A 63 -0.13 6.08 7.20
CA GLY A 63 0.87 5.84 8.25
C GLY A 63 2.09 5.03 7.80
N TRP A 64 2.18 4.64 6.52
CA TRP A 64 3.30 3.84 6.03
C TRP A 64 4.46 4.67 5.50
N GLU A 65 5.67 4.33 5.95
CA GLU A 65 6.90 4.77 5.28
C GLU A 65 7.27 3.75 4.22
N VAL A 66 7.44 4.23 2.98
CA VAL A 66 7.69 3.37 1.82
C VAL A 66 8.90 3.81 1.01
N GLY A 67 9.49 2.84 0.30
CA GLY A 67 10.58 3.07 -0.64
C GLY A 67 10.29 4.18 -1.67
N GLU A 68 11.36 4.75 -2.23
CA GLU A 68 11.25 5.86 -3.19
C GLU A 68 10.61 5.43 -4.51
N GLU A 69 10.80 4.19 -4.93
CA GLU A 69 10.23 3.62 -6.14
C GLU A 69 9.50 2.30 -5.83
N PRO A 70 8.51 1.91 -6.64
CA PRO A 70 7.91 0.60 -6.52
C PRO A 70 8.93 -0.48 -6.91
N GLU A 71 9.03 -1.54 -6.12
CA GLU A 71 9.89 -2.68 -6.42
C GLU A 71 9.37 -3.51 -7.61
N GLU A 72 8.05 -3.57 -7.74
CA GLU A 72 7.38 -4.24 -8.85
C GLU A 72 6.18 -3.43 -9.33
N ILE A 73 5.98 -3.40 -10.65
CA ILE A 73 4.77 -2.90 -11.28
C ILE A 73 4.25 -4.01 -12.18
N ARG A 74 3.03 -4.48 -11.90
CA ARG A 74 2.38 -5.53 -12.69
C ARG A 74 1.02 -5.07 -13.17
N GLU A 75 0.64 -5.48 -14.37
CA GLU A 75 -0.72 -5.32 -14.83
C GLU A 75 -1.48 -6.64 -14.70
N VAL A 76 -2.70 -6.56 -14.16
CA VAL A 76 -3.58 -7.71 -13.91
C VAL A 76 -4.96 -7.43 -14.47
N VAL A 77 -5.69 -8.49 -14.79
CA VAL A 77 -7.11 -8.41 -15.14
C VAL A 77 -7.90 -8.92 -13.96
N ILE A 78 -8.84 -8.12 -13.47
CA ILE A 78 -9.76 -8.58 -12.43
C ILE A 78 -10.66 -9.66 -13.06
N PRO A 79 -10.73 -10.88 -12.51
CA PRO A 79 -11.49 -11.97 -13.12
C PRO A 79 -12.96 -11.60 -13.32
N GLN A 80 -13.63 -12.14 -14.35
CA GLN A 80 -15.08 -11.97 -14.50
C GLN A 80 -15.87 -12.74 -13.43
N GLU A 81 -15.34 -13.90 -13.03
CA GLU A 81 -15.92 -14.78 -12.02
C GLU A 81 -14.91 -14.95 -10.90
N PHE A 82 -15.35 -14.76 -9.66
CA PHE A 82 -14.50 -14.91 -8.48
C PHE A 82 -14.64 -16.33 -7.95
N ASP A 83 -13.53 -17.06 -7.94
CA ASP A 83 -13.39 -18.29 -7.18
C ASP A 83 -13.31 -17.99 -5.67
N GLU A 84 -13.24 -19.04 -4.85
CA GLU A 84 -13.15 -18.90 -3.39
C GLU A 84 -11.97 -18.01 -2.94
N THR A 85 -10.85 -18.04 -3.67
CA THR A 85 -9.66 -17.25 -3.32
C THR A 85 -9.89 -15.77 -3.60
N TYR A 86 -10.44 -15.43 -4.78
CA TYR A 86 -10.79 -14.06 -5.11
C TYR A 86 -11.94 -13.51 -4.28
N GLN A 87 -12.90 -14.36 -3.87
CA GLN A 87 -13.96 -13.96 -2.94
C GLN A 87 -13.40 -13.56 -1.58
N GLN A 88 -12.50 -14.37 -1.02
CA GLN A 88 -11.83 -14.04 0.25
C GLN A 88 -10.98 -12.77 0.13
N TYR A 89 -10.25 -12.62 -0.99
CA TYR A 89 -9.49 -11.40 -1.23
C TYR A 89 -10.40 -10.18 -1.37
N ASN A 90 -11.51 -10.30 -2.11
CA ASN A 90 -12.48 -9.21 -2.24
C ASN A 90 -13.12 -8.85 -0.90
N GLN A 91 -13.40 -9.82 -0.04
CA GLN A 91 -13.92 -9.55 1.31
C GLN A 91 -12.95 -8.68 2.12
N LEU A 92 -11.64 -8.97 2.07
CA LEU A 92 -10.61 -8.11 2.67
C LEU A 92 -10.61 -6.69 2.06
N GLN A 93 -10.86 -6.57 0.76
CA GLN A 93 -10.96 -5.27 0.10
C GLN A 93 -12.24 -4.51 0.51
N GLU A 94 -13.35 -5.21 0.69
CA GLU A 94 -14.63 -4.65 1.15
C GLU A 94 -14.55 -4.11 2.57
N GLU A 95 -13.80 -4.77 3.45
CA GLU A 95 -13.53 -4.28 4.81
C GLU A 95 -12.82 -2.92 4.83
N GLN A 96 -12.05 -2.62 3.77
CA GLN A 96 -11.36 -1.34 3.57
C GLN A 96 -12.23 -0.32 2.80
N GLY A 97 -13.48 -0.66 2.48
CA GLY A 97 -14.40 0.18 1.71
C GLY A 97 -14.20 0.13 0.20
N PHE A 98 -13.41 -0.82 -0.31
CA PHE A 98 -13.30 -1.11 -1.74
C PHE A 98 -14.31 -2.18 -2.17
N ASP A 99 -14.34 -2.52 -3.46
CA ASP A 99 -15.20 -3.56 -4.02
C ASP A 99 -14.66 -3.92 -5.42
N LEU A 100 -13.94 -5.05 -5.52
CA LEU A 100 -13.35 -5.51 -6.78
C LEU A 100 -14.39 -6.08 -7.73
N GLU A 101 -15.59 -6.45 -7.26
CA GLU A 101 -16.64 -6.97 -8.14
C GLU A 101 -17.08 -5.92 -9.17
N ARG A 102 -17.03 -4.64 -8.80
CA ARG A 102 -17.31 -3.51 -9.71
C ARG A 102 -16.31 -3.38 -10.86
N TYR A 103 -15.14 -4.00 -10.71
CA TYR A 103 -14.04 -3.92 -11.68
C TYR A 103 -13.81 -5.23 -12.43
N ARG A 104 -14.72 -6.21 -12.34
CA ARG A 104 -14.64 -7.48 -13.06
C ARG A 104 -14.43 -7.30 -14.56
N GLY A 105 -13.44 -8.00 -15.11
CA GLY A 105 -13.01 -7.91 -16.51
C GLY A 105 -12.17 -6.67 -16.84
N GLN A 106 -11.95 -5.74 -15.90
CA GLN A 106 -11.14 -4.54 -16.12
C GLN A 106 -9.65 -4.81 -15.83
N ARG A 107 -8.78 -3.98 -16.42
CA ARG A 107 -7.33 -4.02 -16.21
C ARG A 107 -6.96 -3.09 -15.06
N ALA A 108 -6.23 -3.61 -14.09
CA ALA A 108 -5.67 -2.84 -13.00
C ALA A 108 -4.14 -2.97 -12.99
N LYS A 109 -3.46 -1.97 -12.43
CA LYS A 109 -2.03 -2.03 -12.15
C LYS A 109 -1.83 -2.25 -10.66
N VAL A 110 -1.00 -3.23 -10.32
CA VAL A 110 -0.51 -3.48 -8.98
C VAL A 110 0.86 -2.82 -8.86
N TYR A 111 0.99 -1.90 -7.90
CA TYR A 111 2.25 -1.29 -7.53
C TYR A 111 2.70 -1.84 -6.18
N THR A 112 3.89 -2.42 -6.13
CA THR A 112 4.46 -3.00 -4.93
C THR A 112 5.51 -2.06 -4.36
N TYR A 113 5.34 -1.64 -3.11
CA TYR A 113 6.29 -0.79 -2.40
C TYR A 113 6.82 -1.50 -1.15
N GLN A 114 8.12 -1.47 -0.91
CA GLN A 114 8.70 -1.91 0.36
C GLN A 114 8.25 -0.98 1.49
N ILE A 115 7.76 -1.56 2.59
CA ILE A 115 7.45 -0.83 3.82
C ILE A 115 8.70 -0.80 4.71
N LEU A 116 9.00 0.37 5.27
CA LEU A 116 10.21 0.62 6.06
C LEU A 116 9.94 0.73 7.56
N ASN A 117 8.70 0.99 7.96
CA ASN A 117 8.30 1.24 9.36
C ASN A 117 7.34 0.17 9.93
N TYR A 118 7.32 -1.04 9.36
CA TYR A 118 6.52 -2.12 9.93
C TYR A 118 7.15 -2.60 11.27
N PRO A 119 6.39 -2.66 12.39
CA PRO A 119 6.95 -2.99 13.70
C PRO A 119 7.60 -4.35 13.76
N ASP A 120 8.67 -4.45 14.56
CA ASP A 120 9.45 -5.66 14.81
C ASP A 120 10.09 -6.32 13.58
N ARG A 121 9.84 -5.79 12.37
CA ARG A 121 10.28 -6.38 11.11
C ARG A 121 10.27 -5.36 9.96
N PRO A 122 11.38 -4.65 9.72
CA PRO A 122 11.48 -3.70 8.60
C PRO A 122 11.70 -4.38 7.23
N GLU A 123 12.09 -5.66 7.21
CA GLU A 123 12.44 -6.37 5.97
C GLU A 123 11.37 -7.39 5.55
N GLY A 124 11.11 -7.44 4.25
CA GLY A 124 10.22 -8.43 3.64
C GLY A 124 8.73 -8.11 3.78
N ILE A 125 8.38 -6.90 4.21
CA ILE A 125 7.00 -6.40 4.23
C ILE A 125 6.78 -5.45 3.06
N VAL A 126 5.76 -5.70 2.26
CA VAL A 126 5.41 -4.87 1.10
C VAL A 126 3.96 -4.42 1.12
N ALA A 127 3.69 -3.26 0.55
CA ALA A 127 2.36 -2.75 0.28
C ALA A 127 2.03 -2.91 -1.22
N HIS A 128 0.85 -3.44 -1.52
CA HIS A 128 0.28 -3.49 -2.85
C HIS A 128 -0.80 -2.42 -3.00
N LEU A 129 -0.70 -1.62 -4.06
CA LEU A 129 -1.78 -0.73 -4.49
C LEU A 129 -2.35 -1.22 -5.82
N LEU A 130 -3.63 -1.57 -5.84
CA LEU A 130 -4.37 -1.90 -7.06
C LEU A 130 -5.03 -0.64 -7.59
N ILE A 131 -4.61 -0.19 -8.76
CA ILE A 131 -5.09 1.03 -9.40
C ILE A 131 -5.74 0.71 -10.73
N CYS A 132 -7.01 1.11 -10.89
CA CYS A 132 -7.76 1.05 -12.14
C CYS A 132 -8.27 2.45 -12.46
N ASP A 133 -8.07 2.92 -13.71
CA ASP A 133 -8.48 4.25 -14.16
C ASP A 133 -8.15 5.38 -13.17
N TRP A 134 -6.90 5.41 -12.69
CA TRP A 134 -6.36 6.42 -11.77
C TRP A 134 -6.98 6.41 -10.37
N LYS A 135 -7.73 5.36 -10.01
CA LYS A 135 -8.35 5.20 -8.69
C LYS A 135 -7.77 3.98 -7.98
N VAL A 136 -7.51 4.09 -6.68
CA VAL A 136 -7.25 2.90 -5.84
C VAL A 136 -8.55 2.11 -5.73
N ILE A 137 -8.52 0.88 -6.21
CA ILE A 137 -9.64 -0.06 -6.16
C ILE A 137 -9.43 -1.18 -5.14
N GLY A 138 -8.25 -1.20 -4.50
CA GLY A 138 -7.87 -2.16 -3.49
C GLY A 138 -6.38 -2.07 -3.16
N GLY A 139 -5.98 -2.83 -2.17
CA GLY A 139 -4.60 -3.03 -1.79
C GLY A 139 -4.47 -3.86 -0.52
N ASP A 140 -3.24 -4.19 -0.19
CA ASP A 140 -2.90 -4.98 0.97
C ASP A 140 -1.48 -4.70 1.44
N VAL A 141 -1.20 -5.01 2.70
CA VAL A 141 0.16 -5.12 3.23
C VAL A 141 0.41 -6.59 3.51
N CYS A 142 1.50 -7.14 2.99
CA CYS A 142 1.83 -8.55 3.17
C CYS A 142 3.32 -8.81 3.39
N SER A 143 3.61 -9.94 4.01
CA SER A 143 4.97 -10.46 4.18
C SER A 143 5.32 -11.43 3.06
N VAL A 144 6.53 -11.30 2.50
CA VAL A 144 7.06 -12.19 1.44
C VAL A 144 7.58 -13.53 1.98
N GLU A 145 7.52 -13.75 3.29
CA GLU A 145 7.99 -14.98 3.94
C GLU A 145 7.01 -16.15 3.78
N LEU A 146 7.51 -17.38 3.97
CA LEU A 146 6.72 -18.62 3.87
C LEU A 146 5.55 -18.70 4.86
N ASP A 147 5.71 -18.14 6.06
CA ASP A 147 4.67 -17.99 7.08
C ASP A 147 4.19 -16.53 7.14
N GLY A 148 4.16 -15.87 5.99
CA GLY A 148 3.73 -14.48 5.86
C GLY A 148 2.24 -14.29 6.18
N PHE A 149 1.86 -13.02 6.26
CA PHE A 149 0.49 -12.57 6.46
C PHE A 149 0.07 -11.65 5.32
N MET A 150 -1.23 -11.39 5.23
CA MET A 150 -1.82 -10.36 4.38
C MET A 150 -2.88 -9.64 5.21
N GLN A 151 -2.86 -8.32 5.16
CA GLN A 151 -3.81 -7.45 5.85
C GLN A 151 -4.21 -6.28 4.94
N GLY A 152 -5.18 -5.48 5.38
CA GLY A 152 -5.54 -4.24 4.70
C GLY A 152 -4.45 -3.18 4.72
N LEU A 153 -4.65 -2.12 3.93
CA LEU A 153 -3.76 -0.98 3.77
C LEU A 153 -3.71 -0.04 4.97
N GLU A 154 -4.71 -0.04 5.85
CA GLU A 154 -4.64 0.78 7.05
C GLU A 154 -3.57 0.23 8.01
N GLN A 155 -2.74 1.13 8.55
CA GLN A 155 -1.77 0.75 9.55
C GLN A 155 -2.50 0.29 10.83
N PRO A 156 -2.16 -0.88 11.39
CA PRO A 156 -2.68 -1.29 12.68
C PRO A 156 -2.27 -0.26 13.73
N GLU A 157 -3.18 0.08 14.65
CA GLU A 157 -2.83 0.81 15.86
C GLU A 157 -1.90 -0.08 16.69
N PHE A 158 -0.59 0.08 16.50
CA PHE A 158 0.39 -0.59 17.32
C PHE A 158 0.44 0.14 18.64
N SER A 159 -0.32 -0.36 19.62
CA SER A 159 -0.20 0.08 21.00
C SER A 159 1.24 -0.15 21.43
N GLN A 160 2.06 0.90 21.39
CA GLN A 160 3.25 0.96 22.22
C GLN A 160 2.70 0.94 23.63
N ASP A 161 2.78 -0.22 24.28
CA ASP A 161 2.51 -0.36 25.69
C ASP A 161 3.59 0.48 26.39
N ASP A 162 3.32 1.78 26.48
CA ASP A 162 4.13 2.77 27.16
C ASP A 162 4.10 2.38 28.63
N GLY A 163 5.05 1.53 29.02
CA GLY A 163 5.33 1.13 30.40
C GLY A 163 5.77 2.33 31.22
N GLY A 164 4.87 3.30 31.40
CA GLY A 164 5.03 4.48 32.24
C GLY A 164 4.78 4.13 33.70
N SER A 165 5.88 3.88 34.42
CA SER A 165 6.21 4.45 35.72
C SER A 165 5.11 4.64 36.78
N SER A 166 5.23 3.98 37.94
CA SER A 166 5.32 4.66 39.26
C SER A 166 5.34 3.70 40.46
N GLY A 167 6.22 4.02 41.42
CA GLY A 167 6.14 3.63 42.84
C GLY A 167 7.16 2.54 43.26
N GLU A 168 8.00 2.70 44.28
CA GLU A 168 8.14 3.69 45.35
C GLU A 168 9.59 3.70 45.82
N GLU A 169 10.08 4.91 46.12
CA GLU A 169 11.23 5.14 46.98
C GLU A 169 10.79 4.87 48.43
N GLU A 170 11.40 3.90 49.12
CA GLU A 170 11.42 3.90 50.58
C GLU A 170 12.84 3.65 51.07
N ALA A 171 13.45 4.73 51.56
CA ALA A 171 14.66 4.72 52.35
C ALA A 171 14.33 4.24 53.77
N ALA A 172 15.13 3.34 54.34
CA ALA A 172 15.41 3.35 55.78
C ALA A 172 16.65 2.53 56.13
N SER A 173 17.63 3.24 56.63
CA SER A 173 18.76 2.74 57.41
C SER A 173 18.27 2.24 58.77
N GLN A 174 18.72 1.07 59.23
CA GLN A 174 19.31 0.80 60.57
C GLN A 174 19.21 -0.67 61.05
N GLU A 175 20.32 -1.09 61.70
CA GLU A 175 20.51 -2.15 62.72
C GLU A 175 20.30 -3.62 62.29
N GLU A 176 21.17 -4.60 62.57
CA GLU A 176 22.23 -4.82 63.59
C GLU A 176 23.54 -5.40 63.02
#